data_AF-A0A4Y5MT52-F1
#
_entry.id   AF-A0A4Y5MT52-F1
#
_cell.length_a   1.000
_cell.length_b   1.000
_cell.length_c   1.000
_cell.angle_alpha   90.00
_cell.angle_beta   90.00
_cell.angle_gamma   90.00
#
_symmetry.space_group_name_H-M   'P 1'
#
loop_
_entity.id
_entity.type
_entity.pdbx_description
1 polymer ?
#
loop_
_entity_poly.entity_id
_entity_poly.type
_entity_poly.pdbx_seq_one_letter_code
_entity_poly.pdbx_strand_id
1 'polypeptide(L)'
;MKGLLRVQLAILLLISTAWARVIYGGLIVDWGTHHLGKSDVRILPKGIWSIINNAASNFYGNVKVERDGGLYISAVSPRVVLHATLMDHFHYFVNNGVVSFNAIRGAPGYLFKIIGNKFENNGDLFFSASGKASVVSGIMSRDWRNNGYIQVYQAMKSHSYTYLGYPGKTILNNGQVCFTNQNFKQRSSILGRGCFTAQGKSSFYFMNTNLKISEDQIFYLADGETSIMADGSIHHPQTFHVRGFGTINGVANKIGLTSGLYHKVHGRPPFTYDAKRGVLTLYHGLYSQRFEIGTGYDYRRFRIVSDRCWGLPWVASGAIQYNGPPPHPGMPPQCKPCKTIPGIPGIDKPPTTSYPIETGPETSFPGPTEEPTDEPTDGSTLAPTDEPTLSPTDESTSVPENTTTEPITTENPPHIKTVTVVITTTTYSTTYTTETDYVTY
;
A
#
# COMPACT_ATOMS: atom_id res chain seq x y z
N MET A 1 -31.06 10.08 47.87
CA MET A 1 -29.70 9.77 47.35
C MET A 1 -29.67 8.86 46.11
N LYS A 2 -30.47 7.78 46.00
CA LYS A 2 -30.43 6.86 44.83
C LYS A 2 -30.88 7.48 43.49
N GLY A 3 -31.76 8.49 43.49
CA GLY A 3 -32.21 9.17 42.26
C GLY A 3 -31.16 10.08 41.64
N LEU A 4 -30.41 10.82 42.47
CA LEU A 4 -29.38 11.76 42.03
C LEU A 4 -28.18 11.03 41.37
N LEU A 5 -27.82 9.85 41.90
CA LEU A 5 -26.74 9.01 41.37
C LEU A 5 -27.08 8.42 39.99
N ARG A 6 -28.35 8.06 39.75
CA ARG A 6 -28.82 7.55 38.44
C ARG A 6 -28.88 8.64 37.38
N VAL A 7 -29.28 9.84 37.75
CA VAL A 7 -29.27 11.01 36.86
C VAL A 7 -27.83 11.44 36.56
N GLN A 8 -26.94 11.44 37.55
CA GLN A 8 -25.51 11.69 37.33
C GLN A 8 -24.85 10.60 36.46
N LEU A 9 -25.16 9.31 36.64
CA LEU A 9 -24.64 8.26 35.76
C LEU A 9 -25.16 8.39 34.33
N ALA A 10 -26.44 8.72 34.14
CA ALA A 10 -27.02 8.93 32.81
C ALA A 10 -26.41 10.16 32.12
N ILE A 11 -26.17 11.24 32.88
CA ILE A 11 -25.50 12.45 32.40
C ILE A 11 -24.01 12.17 32.12
N LEU A 12 -23.31 11.38 32.93
CA LEU A 12 -21.93 10.94 32.66
C LEU A 12 -21.81 9.95 31.49
N LEU A 13 -22.84 9.14 31.23
CA LEU A 13 -22.95 8.31 30.02
C LEU A 13 -23.30 9.13 28.77
N LEU A 14 -23.99 10.26 28.92
CA LEU A 14 -24.24 11.24 27.85
C LEU A 14 -23.03 12.17 27.61
N ILE A 15 -22.13 12.33 28.59
CA ILE A 15 -20.94 13.21 28.52
C ILE A 15 -19.68 12.47 28.05
N SER A 16 -19.68 11.14 27.94
CA SER A 16 -18.55 10.37 27.35
C SER A 16 -18.69 10.07 25.87
N THR A 17 -19.71 10.60 25.19
CA THR A 17 -19.75 10.58 23.72
C THR A 17 -18.72 11.58 23.20
N ALA A 18 -17.47 11.13 23.06
CA ALA A 18 -16.66 11.62 21.95
C ALA A 18 -17.54 11.42 20.71
N TRP A 19 -18.05 12.50 20.13
CA TRP A 19 -19.09 12.48 19.10
C TRP A 19 -18.54 11.77 17.87
N ALA A 20 -18.63 10.44 17.81
CA ALA A 20 -18.17 9.68 16.67
C ALA A 20 -19.01 10.08 15.45
N ARG A 21 -18.36 10.42 14.34
CA ARG A 21 -19.06 10.64 13.07
C ARG A 21 -19.48 9.29 12.51
N VAL A 22 -20.77 8.99 12.64
CA VAL A 22 -21.37 7.74 12.16
C VAL A 22 -22.06 8.00 10.82
N ILE A 23 -21.67 7.26 9.80
CA ILE A 23 -22.28 7.27 8.47
C ILE A 23 -23.09 5.98 8.33
N TYR A 24 -24.36 6.10 7.98
CA TYR A 24 -25.29 4.98 7.82
C TYR A 24 -26.13 5.19 6.56
N GLY A 25 -26.42 4.10 5.85
CA GLY A 25 -27.41 4.02 4.77
C GLY A 25 -27.32 5.10 3.67
N GLY A 26 -26.83 4.72 2.49
CA GLY A 26 -26.82 5.60 1.32
C GLY A 26 -25.53 6.40 1.16
N LEU A 27 -25.57 7.42 0.31
CA LEU A 27 -24.40 8.22 -0.06
C LEU A 27 -24.46 9.61 0.58
N ILE A 28 -23.43 9.95 1.36
CA ILE A 28 -23.17 11.30 1.84
C ILE A 28 -21.99 11.86 1.05
N VAL A 29 -22.20 13.02 0.42
CA VAL A 29 -21.19 13.73 -0.35
C VAL A 29 -20.87 15.05 0.32
N ASP A 30 -19.62 15.20 0.72
CA ASP A 30 -19.05 16.43 1.27
C ASP A 30 -18.00 17.01 0.30
N TRP A 31 -17.79 18.33 0.37
CA TRP A 31 -16.85 19.04 -0.49
C TRP A 31 -15.87 19.90 0.32
N GLY A 32 -14.62 19.92 -0.13
CA GLY A 32 -13.58 20.76 0.45
C GLY A 32 -12.84 20.11 1.61
N THR A 33 -12.16 20.94 2.38
CA THR A 33 -11.38 20.56 3.56
C THR A 33 -12.29 20.23 4.72
N HIS A 34 -12.10 19.05 5.33
CA HIS A 34 -12.82 18.65 6.53
C HIS A 34 -11.86 18.35 7.68
N HIS A 35 -11.88 19.23 8.68
CA HIS A 35 -11.28 18.98 9.98
C HIS A 35 -12.27 18.20 10.83
N LEU A 36 -12.19 16.87 10.73
CA LEU A 36 -12.80 15.99 11.71
C LEU A 36 -11.98 16.20 12.97
N GLY A 37 -12.56 16.72 14.05
CA GLY A 37 -11.83 16.93 15.31
C GLY A 37 -11.30 15.61 15.89
N LYS A 38 -11.15 15.53 17.22
CA LYS A 38 -10.75 14.28 17.91
C LYS A 38 -11.83 13.18 17.92
N SER A 39 -12.66 13.13 16.88
CA SER A 39 -13.84 12.28 16.75
C SER A 39 -13.51 11.03 15.95
N ASP A 40 -13.97 9.88 16.46
CA ASP A 40 -13.92 8.61 15.74
C ASP A 40 -14.84 8.64 14.51
N VAL A 41 -14.43 8.01 13.42
CA VAL A 41 -15.22 7.83 12.21
C VAL A 41 -15.65 6.38 12.10
N ARG A 42 -16.97 6.15 11.96
CA ARG A 42 -17.53 4.83 11.71
C ARG A 42 -18.47 4.86 10.52
N ILE A 43 -18.19 4.06 9.50
CA ILE A 43 -19.07 3.87 8.34
C ILE A 43 -19.73 2.51 8.47
N LEU A 44 -21.04 2.50 8.67
CA LEU A 44 -21.87 1.30 8.81
C LEU A 44 -22.14 0.66 7.43
N PRO A 45 -22.61 -0.60 7.40
CA PRO A 45 -22.92 -1.27 6.14
C PRO A 45 -23.87 -0.45 5.26
N LYS A 46 -23.62 -0.46 3.95
CA LYS A 46 -24.32 0.33 2.92
C LYS A 46 -24.20 1.86 3.07
N GLY A 47 -23.48 2.35 4.07
CA GLY A 47 -23.12 3.76 4.18
C GLY A 47 -21.91 4.07 3.29
N ILE A 48 -22.00 5.12 2.50
CA ILE A 48 -20.91 5.63 1.68
C ILE A 48 -20.68 7.08 2.07
N TRP A 49 -19.44 7.41 2.40
CA TRP A 49 -19.03 8.79 2.62
C TRP A 49 -17.98 9.17 1.58
N SER A 50 -18.28 10.17 0.77
CA SER A 50 -17.41 10.71 -0.26
C SER A 50 -17.06 12.16 0.06
N ILE A 51 -15.76 12.46 0.17
CA ILE A 51 -15.24 13.80 0.42
C ILE A 51 -14.44 14.24 -0.81
N ILE A 52 -14.90 15.27 -1.52
CA ILE A 52 -14.37 15.67 -2.83
C ILE A 52 -13.63 17.01 -2.74
N ASN A 53 -12.54 17.15 -3.50
CA ASN A 53 -11.65 18.32 -3.48
C ASN A 53 -11.13 18.64 -2.09
N ASN A 54 -10.65 17.59 -1.44
CA ASN A 54 -10.16 17.69 -0.09
C ASN A 54 -8.69 18.14 -0.03
N ALA A 55 -8.46 19.39 0.35
CA ALA A 55 -7.10 19.91 0.56
C ALA A 55 -6.49 19.49 1.92
N ALA A 56 -7.33 19.08 2.89
CA ALA A 56 -6.91 18.48 4.16
C ALA A 56 -8.04 17.70 4.85
N SER A 57 -7.93 16.37 4.90
CA SER A 57 -8.59 15.57 5.94
C SER A 57 -7.53 14.93 6.82
N ASN A 58 -7.53 15.38 8.06
CA ASN A 58 -6.79 14.76 9.13
C ASN A 58 -7.80 14.07 10.03
N PHE A 59 -7.75 12.75 10.07
CA PHE A 59 -8.44 11.96 11.06
C PHE A 59 -7.65 12.08 12.37
N TYR A 60 -8.28 12.61 13.42
CA TYR A 60 -7.72 12.64 14.79
C TYR A 60 -8.46 11.69 15.74
N GLY A 61 -9.10 10.67 15.16
CA GLY A 61 -9.90 9.65 15.83
C GLY A 61 -9.68 8.29 15.18
N ASN A 62 -10.26 7.25 15.77
CA ASN A 62 -10.26 5.92 15.17
C ASN A 62 -11.08 5.92 13.88
N VAL A 63 -10.68 5.12 12.89
CA VAL A 63 -11.43 4.96 11.64
C VAL A 63 -11.86 3.52 11.49
N LYS A 64 -13.17 3.28 11.35
CA LYS A 64 -13.74 1.97 11.10
C LYS A 64 -14.71 2.00 9.92
N VAL A 65 -14.39 1.27 8.86
CA VAL A 65 -15.30 1.02 7.73
C VAL A 65 -15.80 -0.41 7.83
N GLU A 66 -17.11 -0.59 7.98
CA GLU A 66 -17.73 -1.90 8.07
C GLU A 66 -17.94 -2.53 6.69
N ARG A 67 -18.29 -3.82 6.66
CA ARG A 67 -18.55 -4.55 5.43
C ARG A 67 -19.64 -3.85 4.63
N ASP A 68 -19.47 -3.76 3.31
CA ASP A 68 -20.36 -3.07 2.38
C ASP A 68 -20.48 -1.54 2.62
N GLY A 69 -19.65 -0.98 3.51
CA GLY A 69 -19.48 0.46 3.68
C GLY A 69 -18.34 1.00 2.80
N GLY A 70 -18.33 2.32 2.59
CA GLY A 70 -17.36 2.98 1.73
C GLY A 70 -16.87 4.34 2.26
N LEU A 71 -15.55 4.52 2.34
CA LEU A 71 -14.91 5.83 2.56
C LEU A 71 -14.14 6.25 1.31
N TYR A 72 -14.54 7.35 0.69
CA TYR A 72 -13.92 7.89 -0.51
C TYR A 72 -13.43 9.30 -0.21
N ILE A 73 -12.16 9.58 -0.46
CA ILE A 73 -11.57 10.90 -0.29
C ILE A 73 -10.80 11.22 -1.55
N SER A 74 -11.19 12.30 -2.23
CA SER A 74 -10.75 12.54 -3.60
C SER A 74 -10.37 13.99 -3.86
N ALA A 75 -9.52 14.21 -4.86
CA ALA A 75 -9.32 15.50 -5.50
C ALA A 75 -9.60 15.37 -7.00
N VAL A 76 -10.48 16.26 -7.49
CA VAL A 76 -10.90 16.31 -8.91
C VAL A 76 -10.54 17.64 -9.58
N SER A 77 -10.03 18.60 -8.81
CA SER A 77 -9.54 19.89 -9.30
C SER A 77 -8.01 19.88 -9.42
N PRO A 78 -7.43 20.35 -10.54
CA PRO A 78 -5.98 20.45 -10.72
C PRO A 78 -5.33 21.49 -9.80
N ARG A 79 -6.11 22.23 -9.00
CA ARG A 79 -5.64 23.22 -8.01
C ARG A 79 -5.63 22.69 -6.57
N VAL A 80 -6.15 21.47 -6.34
CA VAL A 80 -6.27 20.90 -5.00
C VAL A 80 -5.33 19.70 -4.83
N VAL A 81 -4.38 19.82 -3.91
CA VAL A 81 -3.52 18.71 -3.49
C VAL A 81 -4.28 17.87 -2.47
N LEU A 82 -4.42 16.56 -2.70
CA LEU A 82 -5.18 15.69 -1.80
C LEU A 82 -4.36 15.31 -0.56
N HIS A 83 -4.84 15.68 0.62
CA HIS A 83 -4.29 15.23 1.89
C HIS A 83 -5.31 14.36 2.61
N ALA A 84 -4.99 13.08 2.81
CA ALA A 84 -5.79 12.11 3.54
C ALA A 84 -4.89 11.41 4.56
N THR A 85 -4.98 11.87 5.81
CA THR A 85 -4.05 11.44 6.84
C THR A 85 -4.72 11.03 8.14
N LEU A 86 -4.22 9.95 8.75
CA LEU A 86 -4.34 9.64 10.16
C LEU A 86 -2.90 9.70 10.69
N MET A 87 -2.57 10.67 11.54
CA MET A 87 -1.16 10.98 11.90
C MET A 87 -0.83 10.74 13.37
N ASP A 88 -1.63 9.95 14.07
CA ASP A 88 -1.49 9.71 15.51
C ASP A 88 -1.12 8.24 15.80
N HIS A 89 -0.19 8.00 16.72
CA HIS A 89 0.30 6.66 17.07
C HIS A 89 -0.62 5.84 17.98
N PHE A 90 -1.72 6.41 18.50
CA PHE A 90 -2.60 5.72 19.47
C PHE A 90 -3.89 5.19 18.85
N HIS A 91 -4.31 5.74 17.71
CA HIS A 91 -5.58 5.39 17.08
C HIS A 91 -5.48 4.13 16.21
N TYR A 92 -6.63 3.53 15.92
CA TYR A 92 -6.71 2.37 15.02
C TYR A 92 -7.42 2.71 13.71
N PHE A 93 -7.02 1.98 12.67
CA PHE A 93 -7.66 1.98 11.35
C PHE A 93 -8.10 0.57 11.01
N VAL A 94 -9.41 0.35 10.86
CA VAL A 94 -10.00 -0.95 10.54
C VAL A 94 -10.88 -0.82 9.29
N ASN A 95 -10.53 -1.54 8.23
CA ASN A 95 -11.28 -1.54 6.98
C ASN A 95 -11.82 -2.94 6.66
N ASN A 96 -13.15 -3.09 6.62
CA ASN A 96 -13.84 -4.28 6.15
C ASN A 96 -14.67 -4.03 4.88
N GLY A 97 -14.69 -2.79 4.38
CA GLY A 97 -15.44 -2.36 3.19
C GLY A 97 -14.49 -1.83 2.12
N VAL A 98 -14.79 -0.65 1.57
CA VAL A 98 -13.92 0.03 0.59
C VAL A 98 -13.40 1.34 1.17
N VAL A 99 -12.09 1.55 1.08
CA VAL A 99 -11.46 2.86 1.34
C VAL A 99 -10.68 3.27 0.11
N SER A 100 -10.95 4.45 -0.43
CA SER A 100 -10.28 4.98 -1.61
C SER A 100 -9.80 6.41 -1.41
N PHE A 101 -8.49 6.61 -1.45
CA PHE A 101 -7.87 7.93 -1.54
C PHE A 101 -7.46 8.16 -3.00
N ASN A 102 -8.13 9.08 -3.69
CA ASN A 102 -8.00 9.27 -5.13
C ASN A 102 -7.58 10.70 -5.51
N ALA A 103 -6.29 10.87 -5.80
CA ALA A 103 -5.68 12.12 -6.27
C ALA A 103 -5.35 12.08 -7.78
N ILE A 104 -5.95 11.19 -8.57
CA ILE A 104 -5.60 11.06 -10.00
C ILE A 104 -5.90 12.35 -10.77
N ARG A 105 -7.06 12.97 -10.49
CA ARG A 105 -7.52 14.21 -11.13
C ARG A 105 -7.14 15.49 -10.36
N GLY A 106 -6.44 15.35 -9.23
CA GLY A 106 -6.02 16.46 -8.38
C GLY A 106 -4.81 17.23 -8.91
N ALA A 107 -4.38 18.23 -8.14
CA ALA A 107 -3.09 18.89 -8.35
C ALA A 107 -1.92 17.89 -8.23
N PRO A 108 -0.77 18.17 -8.86
CA PRO A 108 0.44 17.37 -8.64
C PRO A 108 0.82 17.31 -7.14
N GLY A 109 1.04 16.11 -6.64
CA GLY A 109 1.31 15.85 -5.22
C GLY A 109 0.14 15.16 -4.52
N TYR A 110 0.39 14.63 -3.33
CA TYR A 110 -0.60 14.07 -2.41
C TYR A 110 0.08 13.72 -1.08
N LEU A 111 -0.72 13.60 -0.02
CA LEU A 111 -0.27 13.11 1.27
C LEU A 111 -1.19 11.99 1.75
N PHE A 112 -0.78 10.74 1.52
CA PHE A 112 -1.49 9.55 2.00
C PHE A 112 -0.71 8.89 3.12
N LYS A 113 -1.19 9.07 4.35
CA LYS A 113 -0.55 8.50 5.53
C LYS A 113 -1.59 7.92 6.49
N ILE A 114 -1.49 6.64 6.78
CA ILE A 114 -2.22 6.00 7.87
C ILE A 114 -1.18 5.61 8.91
N ILE A 115 -1.07 6.40 9.96
CA ILE A 115 -0.22 6.18 11.12
C ILE A 115 -1.13 5.85 12.29
N GLY A 116 -0.84 4.77 13.01
CA GLY A 116 -1.71 4.28 14.06
C GLY A 116 -1.04 3.27 14.98
N ASN A 117 -1.70 2.96 16.08
CA ASN A 117 -1.31 1.81 16.89
C ASN A 117 -1.65 0.51 16.15
N LYS A 118 -2.82 0.47 15.49
CA LYS A 118 -3.34 -0.70 14.78
C LYS A 118 -3.82 -0.34 13.37
N PHE A 119 -3.47 -1.19 12.40
CA PHE A 119 -4.01 -1.21 11.05
C PHE A 119 -4.51 -2.63 10.75
N GLU A 120 -5.78 -2.76 10.40
CA GLU A 120 -6.38 -4.03 9.98
C GLU A 120 -7.19 -3.82 8.69
N ASN A 121 -6.77 -4.46 7.61
CA ASN A 121 -7.45 -4.42 6.33
C ASN A 121 -7.97 -5.81 5.93
N ASN A 122 -9.29 -5.97 5.96
CA ASN A 122 -10.03 -7.14 5.47
C ASN A 122 -10.81 -6.82 4.19
N GLY A 123 -11.01 -5.54 3.86
CA GLY A 123 -11.66 -5.05 2.65
C GLY A 123 -10.67 -4.59 1.57
N ASP A 124 -11.08 -3.58 0.80
CA ASP A 124 -10.28 -2.99 -0.27
C ASP A 124 -9.79 -1.59 0.12
N LEU A 125 -8.48 -1.36 -0.01
CA LEU A 125 -7.84 -0.07 0.25
C LEU A 125 -7.08 0.41 -0.99
N PHE A 126 -7.36 1.63 -1.43
CA PHE A 126 -6.74 2.23 -2.62
C PHE A 126 -6.05 3.54 -2.28
N PHE A 127 -4.77 3.64 -2.62
CA PHE A 127 -3.99 4.88 -2.69
C PHE A 127 -3.70 5.16 -4.16
N SER A 128 -4.37 6.15 -4.75
CA SER A 128 -4.33 6.39 -6.20
C SER A 128 -3.94 7.83 -6.49
N ALA A 129 -2.98 8.02 -7.39
CA ALA A 129 -2.48 9.36 -7.73
C ALA A 129 -2.07 9.48 -9.20
N SER A 130 -1.88 10.72 -9.66
CA SER A 130 -1.43 10.99 -11.03
C SER A 130 0.02 10.56 -11.28
N GLY A 131 0.92 10.80 -10.31
CA GLY A 131 2.36 10.59 -10.49
C GLY A 131 3.10 11.76 -11.14
N LYS A 132 2.43 12.90 -11.33
CA LYS A 132 3.07 14.14 -11.83
C LYS A 132 4.08 14.74 -10.85
N ALA A 133 3.98 14.41 -9.56
CA ALA A 133 4.94 14.79 -8.53
C ALA A 133 5.39 13.54 -7.76
N SER A 134 6.55 13.63 -7.11
CA SER A 134 7.11 12.56 -6.30
C SER A 134 6.82 12.81 -4.82
N VAL A 135 6.25 11.83 -4.14
CA VAL A 135 5.84 11.93 -2.72
C VAL A 135 6.04 10.62 -1.98
N VAL A 136 6.03 10.71 -0.66
CA VAL A 136 6.11 9.55 0.24
C VAL A 136 4.74 9.28 0.84
N SER A 137 4.21 8.09 0.56
CA SER A 137 3.00 7.58 1.21
C SER A 137 3.32 6.44 2.18
N GLY A 138 2.38 6.12 3.06
CA GLY A 138 2.60 4.96 3.92
C GLY A 138 1.44 4.55 4.80
N ILE A 139 1.46 3.29 5.18
CA ILE A 139 0.58 2.69 6.19
C ILE A 139 1.51 2.22 7.32
N MET A 140 1.75 3.10 8.29
CA MET A 140 2.77 2.96 9.33
C MET A 140 2.13 2.71 10.69
N SER A 141 1.72 1.46 10.93
CA SER A 141 1.15 1.02 12.20
C SER A 141 2.02 -0.02 12.90
N ARG A 142 1.91 -0.09 14.23
CA ARG A 142 2.67 -1.04 15.07
C ARG A 142 2.11 -2.46 15.00
N ASP A 143 0.80 -2.62 15.14
CA ASP A 143 0.06 -3.84 14.78
C ASP A 143 -0.49 -3.65 13.36
N TRP A 144 0.04 -4.38 12.39
CA TRP A 144 -0.29 -4.22 10.98
C TRP A 144 -0.70 -5.56 10.40
N ARG A 145 -1.93 -5.63 9.88
CA ARG A 145 -2.52 -6.83 9.30
C ARG A 145 -3.27 -6.52 8.01
N ASN A 146 -3.00 -7.31 6.98
CA ASN A 146 -3.76 -7.31 5.74
C ASN A 146 -4.21 -8.73 5.40
N ASN A 147 -5.53 -8.95 5.37
CA ASN A 147 -6.16 -10.16 4.81
C ASN A 147 -6.94 -9.85 3.53
N GLY A 148 -7.23 -8.56 3.28
CA GLY A 148 -7.95 -8.09 2.10
C GLY A 148 -7.02 -7.67 0.98
N TYR A 149 -7.32 -6.52 0.39
CA TYR A 149 -6.68 -6.00 -0.79
C TYR A 149 -6.15 -4.59 -0.54
N ILE A 150 -4.89 -4.32 -0.91
CA ILE A 150 -4.28 -2.99 -0.90
C ILE A 150 -3.74 -2.69 -2.29
N GLN A 151 -4.05 -1.52 -2.84
CA GLN A 151 -3.45 -1.06 -4.09
C GLN A 151 -2.91 0.34 -4.00
N VAL A 152 -1.65 0.46 -4.38
CA VAL A 152 -0.92 1.71 -4.50
C VAL A 152 -0.67 1.96 -5.98
N TYR A 153 -1.31 2.98 -6.53
CA TYR A 153 -1.39 3.23 -7.95
C TYR A 153 -0.89 4.63 -8.31
N GLN A 154 -0.14 4.70 -9.40
CA GLN A 154 0.17 5.92 -10.10
C GLN A 154 -0.16 5.79 -11.59
N ALA A 155 -0.77 6.83 -12.17
CA ALA A 155 -1.00 6.86 -13.62
C ALA A 155 0.31 6.88 -14.41
N MET A 156 1.34 7.58 -13.90
CA MET A 156 2.70 7.56 -14.42
C MET A 156 3.74 7.35 -13.32
N LYS A 157 4.86 6.71 -13.66
CA LYS A 157 5.97 6.48 -12.74
C LYS A 157 6.62 7.80 -12.31
N SER A 158 6.93 7.89 -11.02
CA SER A 158 7.69 9.00 -10.43
C SER A 158 8.75 8.46 -9.47
N HIS A 159 9.43 9.35 -8.73
CA HIS A 159 10.31 8.94 -7.62
C HIS A 159 9.52 8.61 -6.34
N SER A 160 8.19 8.64 -6.38
CA SER A 160 7.34 8.26 -5.24
C SER A 160 7.66 6.87 -4.73
N TYR A 161 7.48 6.68 -3.42
CA TYR A 161 7.57 5.37 -2.79
C TYR A 161 6.61 5.26 -1.60
N THR A 162 6.29 4.02 -1.24
CA THR A 162 5.42 3.70 -0.11
C THR A 162 6.12 2.84 0.92
N TYR A 163 5.89 3.17 2.20
CA TYR A 163 6.24 2.33 3.34
C TYR A 163 5.02 1.58 3.86
N LEU A 164 5.21 0.31 4.23
CA LEU A 164 4.21 -0.49 4.92
C LEU A 164 4.78 -0.96 6.25
N GLY A 165 4.00 -0.84 7.32
CA GLY A 165 4.41 -1.11 8.68
C GLY A 165 5.25 0.02 9.30
N TYR A 166 5.32 0.01 10.62
CA TYR A 166 6.27 0.84 11.34
C TYR A 166 7.70 0.31 11.14
N PRO A 167 8.71 1.17 10.93
CA PRO A 167 10.09 0.73 10.71
C PRO A 167 10.61 -0.20 11.83
N GLY A 168 11.28 -1.29 11.44
CA GLY A 168 11.81 -2.31 12.35
C GLY A 168 10.76 -3.19 13.03
N LYS A 169 9.47 -2.96 12.75
CA LYS A 169 8.37 -3.83 13.21
C LYS A 169 8.01 -4.83 12.13
N THR A 170 6.92 -5.56 12.36
CA THR A 170 6.47 -6.64 11.51
C THR A 170 5.10 -6.29 10.92
N ILE A 171 4.96 -6.53 9.62
CA ILE A 171 3.66 -6.57 8.96
C ILE A 171 3.24 -8.03 8.75
N LEU A 172 1.97 -8.34 8.96
CA LEU A 172 1.38 -9.63 8.61
C LEU A 172 0.49 -9.46 7.36
N ASN A 173 0.95 -9.99 6.24
CA ASN A 173 0.23 -9.96 4.97
C ASN A 173 -0.22 -11.38 4.56
N ASN A 174 -1.52 -11.64 4.66
CA ASN A 174 -2.18 -12.83 4.11
C ASN A 174 -3.05 -12.51 2.90
N GLY A 175 -3.21 -11.22 2.59
CA GLY A 175 -3.97 -10.73 1.45
C GLY A 175 -3.11 -10.41 0.23
N GLN A 176 -3.63 -9.53 -0.62
CA GLN A 176 -2.98 -9.04 -1.82
C GLN A 176 -2.54 -7.59 -1.65
N VAL A 177 -1.33 -7.27 -2.08
CA VAL A 177 -0.82 -5.89 -2.17
C VAL A 177 -0.32 -5.65 -3.59
N CYS A 178 -0.85 -4.65 -4.27
CA CYS A 178 -0.49 -4.31 -5.65
C CYS A 178 0.16 -2.93 -5.74
N PHE A 179 1.22 -2.84 -6.53
CA PHE A 179 1.90 -1.60 -6.89
C PHE A 179 1.83 -1.41 -8.40
N THR A 180 1.34 -0.24 -8.83
CA THR A 180 1.30 0.14 -10.25
C THR A 180 2.06 1.45 -10.45
N ASN A 181 3.11 1.43 -11.26
CA ASN A 181 4.03 2.56 -11.45
C ASN A 181 4.56 3.15 -10.13
N GLN A 182 4.69 2.34 -9.08
CA GLN A 182 5.03 2.80 -7.73
C GLN A 182 6.23 2.04 -7.17
N ASN A 183 6.98 2.68 -6.27
CA ASN A 183 8.02 1.99 -5.53
C ASN A 183 7.51 1.53 -4.16
N PHE A 184 7.89 0.32 -3.76
CA PHE A 184 7.79 -0.14 -2.39
C PHE A 184 9.18 -0.16 -1.77
N LYS A 185 9.33 0.46 -0.60
CA LYS A 185 10.59 0.41 0.17
C LYS A 185 10.33 -0.34 1.47
N GLN A 186 10.98 -1.48 1.65
CA GLN A 186 10.74 -2.36 2.78
C GLN A 186 11.53 -1.91 4.02
N ARG A 187 10.82 -1.44 5.06
CA ARG A 187 11.40 -1.05 6.36
C ARG A 187 10.92 -1.90 7.52
N SER A 188 10.05 -2.87 7.27
CA SER A 188 9.49 -3.81 8.24
C SER A 188 9.78 -5.24 7.82
N SER A 189 9.77 -6.17 8.78
CA SER A 189 9.65 -7.59 8.47
C SER A 189 8.30 -7.87 7.82
N ILE A 190 8.24 -8.81 6.87
CA ILE A 190 7.03 -9.19 6.14
C ILE A 190 6.73 -10.66 6.43
N LEU A 191 5.74 -10.91 7.27
CA LEU A 191 5.27 -12.26 7.57
C LEU A 191 3.93 -12.54 6.87
N GLY A 192 3.55 -13.81 6.86
CA GLY A 192 2.31 -14.28 6.26
C GLY A 192 2.57 -15.03 4.96
N ARG A 193 1.48 -15.19 4.21
CA ARG A 193 1.37 -16.05 3.03
C ARG A 193 0.61 -15.40 1.87
N GLY A 194 0.51 -14.07 1.90
CA GLY A 194 -0.16 -13.29 0.88
C GLY A 194 0.70 -13.11 -0.37
N CYS A 195 0.42 -12.07 -1.13
CA CYS A 195 1.18 -11.71 -2.32
C CYS A 195 1.45 -10.20 -2.41
N PHE A 196 2.64 -9.85 -2.90
CA PHE A 196 3.00 -8.53 -3.39
C PHE A 196 3.15 -8.58 -4.91
N THR A 197 2.41 -7.76 -5.64
CA THR A 197 2.48 -7.69 -7.10
C THR A 197 3.01 -6.34 -7.55
N ALA A 198 4.05 -6.37 -8.37
CA ALA A 198 4.52 -5.21 -9.13
C ALA A 198 3.93 -5.30 -10.55
N GLN A 199 3.39 -4.18 -11.03
CA GLN A 199 2.96 -4.01 -12.42
C GLN A 199 3.30 -2.59 -12.93
N GLY A 200 3.31 -2.42 -14.24
CA GLY A 200 3.85 -1.27 -14.94
C GLY A 200 5.34 -1.11 -14.64
N LYS A 201 5.74 0.11 -14.27
CA LYS A 201 7.15 0.43 -13.93
C LYS A 201 7.43 0.32 -12.43
N SER A 202 6.74 -0.59 -11.74
CA SER A 202 6.85 -0.69 -10.27
C SER A 202 8.12 -1.40 -9.85
N SER A 203 8.65 -1.01 -8.68
CA SER A 203 9.84 -1.66 -8.15
C SER A 203 9.79 -1.87 -6.65
N PHE A 204 10.36 -2.98 -6.22
CA PHE A 204 10.51 -3.33 -4.81
C PHE A 204 11.95 -3.14 -4.38
N TYR A 205 12.12 -2.44 -3.27
CA TYR A 205 13.42 -2.23 -2.66
C TYR A 205 13.47 -2.84 -1.26
N PHE A 206 14.21 -3.93 -1.15
CA PHE A 206 14.52 -4.62 0.11
C PHE A 206 15.80 -4.06 0.72
N MET A 207 15.67 -2.89 1.34
CA MET A 207 16.77 -2.10 1.91
C MET A 207 17.28 -2.60 3.25
N ASN A 208 16.65 -3.61 3.85
CA ASN A 208 17.15 -4.22 5.06
C ASN A 208 16.82 -5.69 5.05
N THR A 209 17.72 -6.48 4.47
CA THR A 209 17.59 -7.93 4.36
C THR A 209 17.91 -8.68 5.66
N ASN A 210 18.11 -7.97 6.79
CA ASN A 210 18.05 -8.57 8.12
C ASN A 210 16.60 -8.66 8.65
N LEU A 211 15.68 -7.85 8.13
CA LEU A 211 14.27 -7.93 8.46
C LEU A 211 13.66 -9.14 7.76
N LYS A 212 13.05 -10.05 8.52
CA LYS A 212 12.58 -11.34 8.00
C LYS A 212 11.45 -11.12 6.99
N ILE A 213 11.58 -11.75 5.83
CA ILE A 213 10.51 -11.98 4.88
C ILE A 213 10.17 -13.48 4.94
N SER A 214 8.89 -13.79 5.10
CA SER A 214 8.37 -15.17 5.15
C SER A 214 8.65 -15.91 3.84
N GLU A 215 8.99 -17.20 3.93
CA GLU A 215 9.15 -18.05 2.74
C GLU A 215 7.80 -18.31 2.04
N ASP A 216 6.68 -18.19 2.75
CA ASP A 216 5.33 -18.29 2.16
C ASP A 216 4.91 -17.00 1.42
N GLN A 217 5.68 -15.92 1.51
CA GLN A 217 5.36 -14.64 0.90
C GLN A 217 5.82 -14.61 -0.56
N ILE A 218 4.89 -14.39 -1.50
CA ILE A 218 5.22 -14.30 -2.93
C ILE A 218 5.39 -12.84 -3.38
N PHE A 219 6.43 -12.59 -4.17
CA PHE A 219 6.62 -11.36 -4.93
C PHE A 219 6.44 -11.65 -6.42
N TYR A 220 5.37 -11.14 -7.02
CA TYR A 220 5.04 -11.36 -8.41
C TYR A 220 5.35 -10.14 -9.26
N LEU A 221 6.11 -10.35 -10.33
CA LEU A 221 6.47 -9.38 -11.35
C LEU A 221 5.53 -9.59 -12.55
N ALA A 222 4.45 -8.83 -12.63
CA ALA A 222 3.31 -9.15 -13.49
C ALA A 222 3.54 -8.86 -14.97
N ASP A 223 4.29 -7.81 -15.29
CA ASP A 223 4.63 -7.36 -16.64
C ASP A 223 6.10 -6.99 -16.73
N GLY A 224 6.61 -6.79 -17.95
CA GLY A 224 8.04 -6.78 -18.26
C GLY A 224 8.83 -5.51 -17.91
N GLU A 225 8.37 -4.59 -17.08
CA GLU A 225 9.12 -3.36 -16.73
C GLU A 225 9.33 -3.19 -15.21
N THR A 226 9.14 -4.27 -14.46
CA THR A 226 9.24 -4.24 -13.00
C THR A 226 10.61 -4.67 -12.50
N SER A 227 10.94 -4.30 -11.26
CA SER A 227 12.21 -4.73 -10.69
C SER A 227 12.19 -4.98 -9.19
N ILE A 228 13.15 -5.79 -8.75
CA ILE A 228 13.51 -5.97 -7.35
C ILE A 228 14.98 -5.56 -7.19
N MET A 229 15.24 -4.68 -6.23
CA MET A 229 16.58 -4.35 -5.76
C MET A 229 16.66 -4.74 -4.28
N ALA A 230 17.72 -5.44 -3.88
CA ALA A 230 17.89 -5.88 -2.50
C ALA A 230 19.30 -5.59 -1.98
N ASP A 231 19.41 -5.36 -0.68
CA ASP A 231 20.71 -5.34 -0.01
C ASP A 231 21.23 -6.76 0.16
N GLY A 232 22.50 -7.01 -0.14
CA GLY A 232 23.12 -8.31 0.07
C GLY A 232 23.42 -8.58 1.55
N SER A 233 23.55 -9.86 1.91
CA SER A 233 23.94 -10.33 3.25
C SER A 233 25.23 -11.14 3.18
N ILE A 234 26.10 -11.00 4.18
CA ILE A 234 27.38 -11.73 4.28
C ILE A 234 27.16 -13.14 4.83
N HIS A 235 26.35 -13.28 5.88
CA HIS A 235 26.29 -14.50 6.67
C HIS A 235 25.04 -15.34 6.40
N HIS A 236 23.88 -14.68 6.27
CA HIS A 236 22.58 -15.36 6.25
C HIS A 236 21.66 -14.72 5.20
N PRO A 237 21.95 -14.86 3.90
CA PRO A 237 21.04 -14.38 2.87
C PRO A 237 19.72 -15.12 2.96
N GLN A 238 18.63 -14.36 3.11
CA GLN A 238 17.28 -14.90 3.01
C GLN A 238 17.01 -15.39 1.58
N THR A 239 15.96 -16.18 1.37
CA THR A 239 15.51 -16.51 0.01
C THR A 239 14.18 -15.82 -0.24
N PHE A 240 14.13 -14.97 -1.27
CA PHE A 240 12.89 -14.30 -1.66
C PHE A 240 12.21 -15.11 -2.75
N HIS A 241 10.93 -15.44 -2.58
CA HIS A 241 10.16 -16.17 -3.58
C HIS A 241 9.60 -15.19 -4.62
N VAL A 242 10.11 -15.30 -5.84
CA VAL A 242 9.80 -14.39 -6.94
C VAL A 242 9.14 -15.16 -8.08
N ARG A 243 8.11 -14.59 -8.68
CA ARG A 243 7.42 -15.15 -9.85
C ARG A 243 7.34 -14.11 -10.97
N GLY A 244 7.29 -14.55 -12.22
CA GLY A 244 7.23 -13.66 -13.38
C GLY A 244 8.57 -13.03 -13.80
N PHE A 245 9.71 -13.52 -13.29
CA PHE A 245 11.01 -13.05 -13.73
C PHE A 245 11.30 -13.48 -15.18
N GLY A 246 11.52 -12.52 -16.07
CA GLY A 246 11.73 -12.81 -17.49
C GLY A 246 11.37 -11.63 -18.39
N THR A 247 11.43 -11.87 -19.69
CA THR A 247 11.05 -10.93 -20.74
C THR A 247 9.64 -11.24 -21.23
N ILE A 248 8.75 -10.27 -21.10
CA ILE A 248 7.35 -10.36 -21.55
C ILE A 248 7.14 -9.23 -22.56
N ASN A 249 6.67 -9.56 -23.77
CA ASN A 249 6.47 -8.60 -24.86
C ASN A 249 7.69 -7.72 -25.16
N GLY A 250 8.89 -8.30 -25.10
CA GLY A 250 10.16 -7.60 -25.38
C GLY A 250 10.69 -6.72 -24.26
N VAL A 251 9.98 -6.60 -23.13
CA VAL A 251 10.42 -5.84 -21.96
C VAL A 251 10.78 -6.81 -20.83
N ALA A 252 11.93 -6.62 -20.19
CA ALA A 252 12.46 -7.54 -19.19
C ALA A 252 12.31 -7.05 -17.74
N ASN A 253 11.80 -7.94 -16.89
CA ASN A 253 11.88 -7.81 -15.45
C ASN A 253 13.32 -7.97 -14.96
N LYS A 254 13.64 -7.26 -13.88
CA LYS A 254 15.00 -7.20 -13.32
C LYS A 254 15.02 -7.61 -11.86
N ILE A 255 16.05 -8.36 -11.49
CA ILE A 255 16.36 -8.68 -10.10
C ILE A 255 17.82 -8.29 -9.87
N GLY A 256 18.07 -7.47 -8.85
CA GLY A 256 19.39 -6.91 -8.61
C GLY A 256 19.71 -6.66 -7.16
N LEU A 257 20.93 -6.19 -6.96
CA LEU A 257 21.43 -5.69 -5.69
C LEU A 257 21.57 -4.16 -5.74
N THR A 258 21.61 -3.54 -4.58
CA THR A 258 21.94 -2.11 -4.42
C THR A 258 23.42 -1.79 -4.66
N SER A 259 24.18 -2.72 -5.24
CA SER A 259 25.59 -2.56 -5.56
C SER A 259 25.96 -3.38 -6.79
N GLY A 260 27.02 -2.96 -7.50
CA GLY A 260 27.44 -3.61 -8.76
C GLY A 260 27.79 -5.08 -8.56
N LEU A 261 27.35 -5.95 -9.46
CA LEU A 261 27.51 -7.39 -9.31
C LEU A 261 28.94 -7.83 -9.64
N TYR A 262 29.63 -8.43 -8.68
CA TYR A 262 30.93 -9.10 -8.86
C TYR A 262 31.10 -10.20 -7.80
N HIS A 263 31.86 -11.23 -8.11
CA HIS A 263 32.17 -12.29 -7.17
C HIS A 263 33.50 -12.00 -6.44
N LYS A 264 33.61 -12.29 -5.13
CA LYS A 264 34.87 -12.09 -4.36
C LYS A 264 36.07 -12.83 -4.96
N VAL A 265 35.85 -14.08 -5.37
CA VAL A 265 36.87 -14.88 -6.05
C VAL A 265 36.95 -14.48 -7.52
N HIS A 266 38.12 -14.01 -7.94
CA HIS A 266 38.40 -13.61 -9.31
C HIS A 266 38.07 -14.73 -10.31
N GLY A 267 37.48 -14.39 -11.45
CA GLY A 267 37.10 -15.32 -12.52
C GLY A 267 35.81 -16.10 -12.28
N ARG A 268 35.16 -15.98 -11.11
CA ARG A 268 33.83 -16.56 -10.89
C ARG A 268 32.70 -15.62 -11.34
N PRO A 269 31.58 -16.17 -11.83
CA PRO A 269 30.46 -15.35 -12.27
C PRO A 269 29.84 -14.61 -11.08
N PRO A 270 29.29 -13.40 -11.31
CA PRO A 270 28.70 -12.58 -10.26
C PRO A 270 27.27 -12.99 -9.90
N PHE A 271 26.80 -14.10 -10.47
CA PHE A 271 25.57 -14.78 -10.11
C PHE A 271 25.71 -16.29 -10.33
N THR A 272 24.85 -17.08 -9.69
CA THR A 272 24.68 -18.51 -9.94
C THR A 272 23.20 -18.86 -9.98
N TYR A 273 22.83 -19.92 -10.69
CA TYR A 273 21.47 -20.43 -10.72
C TYR A 273 21.47 -21.93 -10.44
N ASP A 274 20.82 -22.34 -9.35
CA ASP A 274 20.57 -23.75 -9.03
C ASP A 274 19.32 -24.20 -9.78
N ALA A 275 19.49 -24.90 -10.90
CA ALA A 275 18.39 -25.36 -11.74
C ALA A 275 17.48 -26.40 -11.05
N LYS A 276 17.96 -27.10 -10.03
CA LYS A 276 17.17 -28.09 -9.27
C LYS A 276 16.26 -27.40 -8.27
N ARG A 277 16.77 -26.36 -7.59
CA ARG A 277 16.00 -25.61 -6.58
C ARG A 277 15.28 -24.39 -7.14
N GLY A 278 15.62 -23.95 -8.35
CA GLY A 278 15.10 -22.72 -8.93
C GLY A 278 15.65 -21.44 -8.29
N VAL A 279 16.84 -21.49 -7.67
CA VAL A 279 17.39 -20.37 -6.88
C VAL A 279 18.47 -19.62 -7.65
N LEU A 280 18.21 -18.37 -7.98
CA LEU A 280 19.17 -17.39 -8.46
C LEU A 280 19.86 -16.72 -7.27
N THR A 281 21.19 -16.81 -7.20
CA THR A 281 22.00 -16.12 -6.19
C THR A 281 22.82 -15.04 -6.87
N LEU A 282 22.73 -13.80 -6.37
CA LEU A 282 23.53 -12.68 -6.83
C LEU A 282 24.65 -12.37 -5.84
N TYR A 283 25.80 -11.90 -6.32
CA TYR A 283 26.97 -11.57 -5.50
C TYR A 283 27.43 -10.14 -5.70
N HIS A 284 27.85 -9.53 -4.60
CA HIS A 284 28.63 -8.29 -4.55
C HIS A 284 29.79 -8.51 -3.57
N GLY A 285 30.90 -9.04 -4.07
CA GLY A 285 32.05 -9.41 -3.24
C GLY A 285 31.68 -10.48 -2.21
N LEU A 286 31.69 -10.08 -0.93
CA LEU A 286 31.31 -10.93 0.21
C LEU A 286 29.81 -11.03 0.44
N TYR A 287 29.04 -10.10 -0.13
CA TYR A 287 27.60 -10.04 0.05
C TYR A 287 26.91 -10.91 -1.00
N SER A 288 25.82 -11.55 -0.59
CA SER A 288 24.98 -12.33 -1.50
C SER A 288 23.51 -12.17 -1.16
N GLN A 289 22.63 -12.43 -2.13
CA GLN A 289 21.19 -12.50 -1.89
C GLN A 289 20.58 -13.58 -2.79
N ARG A 290 19.62 -14.32 -2.26
CA ARG A 290 18.97 -15.44 -2.95
C ARG A 290 17.55 -15.08 -3.36
N PHE A 291 17.17 -15.50 -4.55
CA PHE A 291 15.85 -15.35 -5.13
C PHE A 291 15.42 -16.70 -5.69
N GLU A 292 14.36 -17.29 -5.16
CA GLU A 292 13.74 -18.49 -5.73
C GLU A 292 12.80 -18.04 -6.85
N ILE A 293 13.25 -18.17 -8.10
CA ILE A 293 12.59 -17.67 -9.31
C ILE A 293 11.82 -18.76 -10.07
N GLY A 294 11.85 -20.01 -9.58
CA GLY A 294 11.37 -21.20 -10.25
C GLY A 294 12.44 -21.94 -11.04
N THR A 295 12.12 -23.18 -11.43
CA THR A 295 12.95 -24.04 -12.28
C THR A 295 12.78 -23.70 -13.77
N GLY A 296 13.61 -24.30 -14.64
CA GLY A 296 13.43 -24.23 -16.10
C GLY A 296 14.11 -23.06 -16.81
N TYR A 297 14.86 -22.19 -16.11
CA TYR A 297 15.59 -21.09 -16.75
C TYR A 297 16.88 -21.58 -17.43
N ASP A 298 17.16 -21.07 -18.62
CA ASP A 298 18.44 -21.30 -19.32
C ASP A 298 19.51 -20.32 -18.85
N TYR A 299 20.56 -20.83 -18.19
CA TYR A 299 21.68 -20.04 -17.67
C TYR A 299 22.31 -19.10 -18.71
N ARG A 300 22.29 -19.45 -20.01
CA ARG A 300 22.92 -18.67 -21.08
C ARG A 300 22.17 -17.38 -21.43
N ARG A 301 20.92 -17.26 -20.99
CA ARG A 301 20.03 -16.11 -21.28
C ARG A 301 20.02 -15.06 -20.18
N PHE A 302 20.67 -15.32 -19.04
CA PHE A 302 20.86 -14.31 -18.02
C PHE A 302 21.90 -13.28 -18.49
N ARG A 303 21.59 -12.00 -18.28
CA ARG A 303 22.48 -10.88 -18.63
C ARG A 303 22.57 -9.92 -17.46
N ILE A 304 23.80 -9.51 -17.16
CA ILE A 304 24.08 -8.42 -16.23
C ILE A 304 23.72 -7.12 -16.92
N VAL A 305 22.91 -6.31 -16.25
CA VAL A 305 22.41 -5.03 -16.73
C VAL A 305 22.38 -4.03 -15.59
N SER A 306 22.19 -2.76 -15.95
CA SER A 306 21.86 -1.72 -14.98
C SER A 306 20.34 -1.64 -14.82
N ASP A 307 19.89 -1.52 -13.58
CA ASP A 307 18.53 -1.02 -13.32
C ASP A 307 18.55 0.50 -13.23
N ARG A 308 17.63 1.15 -13.94
CA ARG A 308 17.48 2.61 -14.00
C ARG A 308 16.13 3.04 -13.42
N CYS A 309 15.55 2.24 -12.53
CA CYS A 309 14.27 2.56 -11.92
C CYS A 309 14.32 3.90 -11.17
N TRP A 310 13.37 4.77 -11.51
CA TRP A 310 13.21 6.06 -10.85
C TRP A 310 12.78 5.90 -9.39
N GLY A 311 13.45 6.63 -8.49
CA GLY A 311 13.16 6.63 -7.06
C GLY A 311 13.90 5.56 -6.25
N LEU A 312 14.67 4.69 -6.92
CA LEU A 312 15.59 3.73 -6.32
C LEU A 312 17.06 4.09 -6.66
N PRO A 313 18.04 3.60 -5.89
CA PRO A 313 19.45 3.81 -6.21
C PRO A 313 19.80 3.32 -7.61
N TRP A 314 20.48 4.17 -8.39
CA TRP A 314 21.01 3.76 -9.69
C TRP A 314 22.31 2.99 -9.49
N VAL A 315 22.36 1.76 -10.02
CA VAL A 315 23.51 0.88 -9.87
C VAL A 315 23.92 0.34 -11.23
N ALA A 316 25.11 0.72 -11.68
CA ALA A 316 25.70 0.17 -12.89
C ALA A 316 25.99 -1.33 -12.71
N SER A 317 25.52 -2.15 -13.65
CA SER A 317 25.72 -3.60 -13.61
C SER A 317 25.26 -4.26 -12.30
N GLY A 318 24.26 -3.68 -11.63
CA GLY A 318 23.73 -4.14 -10.34
C GLY A 318 22.61 -5.18 -10.45
N ALA A 319 22.13 -5.47 -11.65
CA ALA A 319 20.96 -6.33 -11.84
C ALA A 319 21.18 -7.41 -12.89
N ILE A 320 20.35 -8.45 -12.82
CA ILE A 320 20.21 -9.48 -13.82
C ILE A 320 18.84 -9.34 -14.50
N GLN A 321 18.84 -9.47 -15.81
CA GLN A 321 17.64 -9.73 -16.61
C GLN A 321 17.74 -11.11 -17.26
N TYR A 322 16.60 -11.71 -17.56
CA TYR A 322 16.53 -12.96 -18.32
C TYR A 322 15.94 -12.70 -19.71
N ASN A 323 16.75 -12.91 -20.76
CA ASN A 323 16.40 -12.67 -22.17
C ASN A 323 15.56 -13.81 -22.76
N GLY A 324 14.44 -14.11 -22.13
CA GLY A 324 13.46 -15.09 -22.56
C GLY A 324 12.20 -14.99 -21.71
N PRO A 325 11.08 -15.61 -22.11
CA PRO A 325 9.88 -15.63 -21.28
C PRO A 325 10.12 -16.40 -19.97
N PRO A 326 9.42 -16.05 -18.87
CA PRO A 326 9.42 -16.87 -17.67
C PRO A 326 9.06 -18.32 -18.03
N PRO A 327 9.83 -19.35 -17.60
CA PRO A 327 9.56 -20.75 -17.95
C PRO A 327 8.18 -21.25 -17.49
N HIS A 328 7.70 -20.70 -16.37
CA HIS A 328 6.37 -20.93 -15.84
C HIS A 328 5.60 -19.59 -15.85
N PRO A 329 5.02 -19.20 -17.00
CA PRO A 329 4.29 -17.95 -17.11
C PRO A 329 2.95 -18.03 -16.38
N GLY A 330 2.39 -16.87 -16.08
CA GLY A 330 1.09 -16.74 -15.44
C GLY A 330 1.18 -16.31 -13.98
N MET A 331 0.01 -15.96 -13.44
CA MET A 331 -0.13 -15.51 -12.06
C MET A 331 -0.03 -16.70 -11.11
N PRO A 332 0.81 -16.63 -10.07
CA PRO A 332 0.89 -17.71 -9.09
C PRO A 332 -0.39 -17.78 -8.24
N PRO A 333 -0.78 -18.97 -7.72
CA PRO A 333 -2.07 -19.17 -7.03
C PRO A 333 -2.30 -18.29 -5.79
N GLN A 334 -1.23 -17.87 -5.13
CA GLN A 334 -1.27 -16.98 -3.96
C GLN A 334 -1.60 -15.53 -4.32
N CYS A 335 -1.43 -15.15 -5.59
CA CYS A 335 -1.67 -13.80 -6.08
C CYS A 335 -3.04 -13.70 -6.76
N LYS A 336 -3.59 -12.50 -6.77
CA LYS A 336 -4.83 -12.14 -7.48
C LYS A 336 -4.56 -10.97 -8.44
N PRO A 337 -5.32 -10.84 -9.54
CA PRO A 337 -5.21 -9.68 -10.42
C PRO A 337 -5.38 -8.37 -9.66
N CYS A 338 -4.64 -7.35 -10.09
CA CYS A 338 -4.78 -6.06 -9.44
C CYS A 338 -6.14 -5.43 -9.76
N LYS A 339 -6.80 -4.83 -8.76
CA LYS A 339 -8.14 -4.29 -8.90
C LYS A 339 -8.10 -2.97 -9.68
N THR A 340 -9.19 -2.67 -10.36
CA THR A 340 -9.39 -1.34 -10.93
C THR A 340 -9.61 -0.33 -9.81
N ILE A 341 -9.12 0.90 -9.99
CA ILE A 341 -9.38 1.98 -9.05
C ILE A 341 -10.88 2.28 -9.06
N PRO A 342 -11.56 2.32 -7.90
CA PRO A 342 -12.98 2.61 -7.87
C PRO A 342 -13.24 4.06 -8.28
N GLY A 343 -14.39 4.29 -8.92
CA GLY A 343 -14.88 5.63 -9.22
C GLY A 343 -15.13 6.44 -7.95
N ILE A 344 -15.29 7.76 -8.11
CA ILE A 344 -15.57 8.72 -7.05
C ILE A 344 -17.09 8.88 -6.91
N PRO A 345 -17.72 8.35 -5.85
CA PRO A 345 -19.15 8.53 -5.63
C PRO A 345 -19.51 10.02 -5.51
N GLY A 346 -20.57 10.44 -6.19
CA GLY A 346 -20.97 11.83 -6.32
C GLY A 346 -20.40 12.57 -7.53
N ILE A 347 -19.44 11.98 -8.26
CA ILE A 347 -18.89 12.54 -9.52
C ILE A 347 -18.97 11.52 -10.65
N ASP A 348 -18.44 10.32 -10.42
CA ASP A 348 -18.37 9.29 -11.43
C ASP A 348 -19.68 8.50 -11.42
N LYS A 349 -20.23 8.25 -12.61
CA LYS A 349 -21.39 7.37 -12.74
C LYS A 349 -21.00 5.97 -12.26
N PRO A 350 -21.87 5.28 -11.50
CA PRO A 350 -21.62 3.89 -11.18
C PRO A 350 -21.41 3.11 -12.49
N PRO A 351 -20.55 2.08 -12.50
CA PRO A 351 -20.42 1.21 -13.66
C PRO A 351 -21.80 0.76 -14.07
N THR A 352 -22.07 0.71 -15.38
CA THR A 352 -23.33 0.21 -15.94
C THR A 352 -23.39 -1.31 -15.73
N THR A 353 -23.57 -1.73 -14.49
CA THR A 353 -23.85 -3.10 -14.08
C THR A 353 -25.16 -3.09 -13.33
N SER A 354 -26.04 -4.01 -13.71
CA SER A 354 -27.47 -4.10 -13.37
C SER A 354 -27.74 -4.47 -11.90
N TYR A 355 -27.22 -3.70 -10.95
CA TYR A 355 -27.61 -3.80 -9.55
C TYR A 355 -28.59 -2.66 -9.22
N PRO A 356 -29.79 -2.97 -8.70
CA PRO A 356 -30.71 -1.93 -8.27
C PRO A 356 -30.12 -1.24 -7.05
N ILE A 357 -29.58 -0.06 -7.25
CA ILE A 357 -29.46 0.92 -6.18
C ILE A 357 -30.83 1.58 -6.12
N GLU A 358 -31.61 1.28 -5.08
CA GLU A 358 -32.76 2.13 -4.73
C GLU A 358 -32.22 3.51 -4.38
N THR A 359 -32.25 4.40 -5.36
CA THR A 359 -32.26 5.85 -5.12
C THR A 359 -33.49 6.13 -4.26
N GLY A 360 -33.25 6.50 -3.00
CA GLY A 360 -34.29 7.07 -2.16
C GLY A 360 -34.90 8.31 -2.84
N PRO A 361 -36.15 8.66 -2.54
CA PRO A 361 -36.87 9.70 -3.25
C PRO A 361 -36.13 11.04 -3.14
N GLU A 362 -35.82 11.63 -4.30
CA GLU A 362 -35.37 13.01 -4.43
C GLU A 362 -36.48 13.93 -3.90
N THR A 363 -36.29 14.52 -2.73
CA THR A 363 -37.08 15.68 -2.32
C THR A 363 -36.58 16.89 -3.09
N SER A 364 -37.24 17.17 -4.21
CA SER A 364 -37.12 18.41 -4.96
C SER A 364 -37.69 19.56 -4.13
N PHE A 365 -36.82 20.46 -3.68
CA PHE A 365 -37.23 21.80 -3.28
C PHE A 365 -37.10 22.72 -4.50
N PRO A 366 -38.15 23.46 -4.89
CA PRO A 366 -38.03 24.45 -5.95
C PRO A 366 -37.17 25.62 -5.47
N GLY A 367 -36.05 25.86 -6.16
CA GLY A 367 -35.24 27.07 -5.95
C GLY A 367 -35.94 28.31 -6.51
N PRO A 368 -35.77 29.49 -5.89
CA PRO A 368 -36.28 30.73 -6.45
C PRO A 368 -35.39 31.18 -7.62
N THR A 369 -36.04 31.53 -8.72
CA THR A 369 -35.48 32.16 -9.91
C THR A 369 -35.31 33.66 -9.62
N GLU A 370 -34.07 34.17 -9.60
CA GLU A 370 -33.79 35.59 -9.84
C GLU A 370 -32.52 35.72 -10.69
N GLU A 371 -32.70 36.26 -11.90
CA GLU A 371 -31.63 36.87 -12.70
C GLU A 371 -31.10 38.12 -11.99
N PRO A 372 -29.81 38.49 -12.18
CA PRO A 372 -29.39 39.87 -12.04
C PRO A 372 -28.99 40.46 -13.40
N THR A 373 -29.71 41.52 -13.74
CA THR A 373 -29.46 42.49 -14.80
C THR A 373 -28.27 43.41 -14.45
N ASP A 374 -27.49 43.74 -15.48
CA ASP A 374 -26.54 44.83 -15.74
C ASP A 374 -25.92 45.73 -14.63
N GLU A 375 -24.64 46.04 -14.88
CA GLU A 375 -23.74 47.00 -14.22
C GLU A 375 -24.35 48.39 -13.92
N PRO A 376 -23.71 49.14 -12.99
CA PRO A 376 -22.93 50.27 -13.50
C PRO A 376 -21.54 50.45 -12.87
N THR A 377 -20.77 51.25 -13.60
CA THR A 377 -19.35 51.61 -13.51
C THR A 377 -19.01 52.65 -12.43
N ASP A 378 -17.73 52.61 -12.02
CA ASP A 378 -16.82 53.72 -11.68
C ASP A 378 -16.52 54.04 -10.21
N GLY A 379 -15.23 54.30 -9.92
CA GLY A 379 -14.80 55.03 -8.71
C GLY A 379 -13.58 54.56 -7.89
N SER A 380 -12.38 54.65 -8.47
CA SER A 380 -11.14 55.16 -7.82
C SER A 380 -10.23 54.27 -6.92
N THR A 381 -9.04 53.98 -7.48
CA THR A 381 -7.66 54.28 -7.02
C THR A 381 -7.16 53.86 -5.61
N LEU A 382 -6.12 53.00 -5.57
CA LEU A 382 -4.73 53.27 -5.12
C LEU A 382 -3.88 51.97 -5.11
N ALA A 383 -2.71 52.01 -5.74
CA ALA A 383 -1.65 50.99 -5.71
C ALA A 383 -0.50 51.48 -4.78
N PRO A 384 0.68 50.82 -4.73
CA PRO A 384 1.05 49.54 -4.11
C PRO A 384 2.18 49.71 -3.06
N THR A 385 2.62 48.65 -2.36
CA THR A 385 3.97 48.63 -1.76
C THR A 385 4.56 47.22 -1.67
N ASP A 386 5.71 47.09 -2.35
CA ASP A 386 6.89 46.19 -2.24
C ASP A 386 7.14 45.47 -0.88
N GLU A 387 7.88 44.37 -0.70
CA GLU A 387 8.97 43.67 -1.41
C GLU A 387 9.12 42.23 -0.82
N PRO A 388 9.99 41.33 -1.35
CA PRO A 388 10.09 39.91 -1.00
C PRO A 388 11.24 39.57 -0.04
N THR A 389 11.09 38.54 0.82
CA THR A 389 12.22 38.09 1.66
C THR A 389 12.23 36.57 1.95
N LEU A 390 13.19 35.91 1.29
CA LEU A 390 14.11 34.84 1.72
C LEU A 390 13.65 33.39 2.05
N SER A 391 14.42 32.49 1.44
CA SER A 391 14.53 31.04 1.52
C SER A 391 14.76 30.49 2.95
N PRO A 392 14.35 29.25 3.26
CA PRO A 392 14.77 28.60 4.50
C PRO A 392 16.12 27.90 4.35
N THR A 393 17.00 28.23 5.29
CA THR A 393 18.31 27.63 5.58
C THR A 393 18.16 26.21 6.15
N ASP A 394 18.97 25.28 5.67
CA ASP A 394 19.17 23.94 6.26
C ASP A 394 19.88 24.07 7.61
N GLU A 395 19.25 23.59 8.68
CA GLU A 395 19.89 23.43 9.99
C GLU A 395 20.13 21.94 10.28
N SER A 396 21.41 21.58 10.26
CA SER A 396 21.95 20.26 10.56
C SER A 396 22.09 20.12 12.08
N THR A 397 21.43 19.14 12.70
CA THR A 397 21.61 18.86 14.13
C THR A 397 22.44 17.59 14.31
N SER A 398 23.70 17.78 14.69
CA SER A 398 24.64 16.75 15.13
C SER A 398 24.28 16.23 16.53
N VAL A 399 24.22 14.91 16.70
CA VAL A 399 24.11 14.23 18.01
C VAL A 399 25.53 13.95 18.53
N PRO A 400 25.86 14.27 19.80
CA PRO A 400 27.15 13.92 20.36
C PRO A 400 27.17 12.47 20.85
N GLU A 401 28.27 11.81 20.53
CA GLU A 401 28.71 10.50 20.99
C GLU A 401 29.21 10.63 22.43
N ASN A 402 28.82 9.71 23.31
CA ASN A 402 29.59 9.44 24.52
C ASN A 402 29.47 7.95 24.89
N THR A 403 30.61 7.29 24.83
CA THR A 403 30.85 5.89 25.19
C THR A 403 31.34 5.85 26.63
N THR A 404 30.72 5.02 27.48
CA THR A 404 31.40 4.37 28.61
C THR A 404 30.82 2.98 28.82
N THR A 405 31.72 2.00 28.78
CA THR A 405 31.52 0.56 28.98
C THR A 405 31.57 0.21 30.47
N GLU A 406 30.76 -0.74 30.94
CA GLU A 406 31.18 -1.86 31.81
C GLU A 406 30.08 -2.94 31.93
N PRO A 407 30.43 -4.20 32.29
CA PRO A 407 29.68 -5.39 31.91
C PRO A 407 28.70 -5.85 33.00
N ILE A 408 27.57 -6.46 32.59
CA ILE A 408 26.73 -7.25 33.49
C ILE A 408 26.51 -8.62 32.87
N THR A 409 27.16 -9.60 33.49
CA THR A 409 26.87 -11.02 33.38
C THR A 409 25.60 -11.32 34.16
N THR A 410 24.57 -11.90 33.53
CA THR A 410 23.61 -12.74 34.27
C THR A 410 22.93 -13.73 33.33
N GLU A 411 23.08 -14.99 33.66
CA GLU A 411 22.46 -16.15 33.04
C GLU A 411 20.93 -16.12 33.22
N ASN A 412 20.19 -16.35 32.14
CA ASN A 412 18.95 -17.11 32.17
C ASN A 412 18.57 -17.59 30.76
N PRO A 413 18.28 -18.87 30.54
CA PRO A 413 17.96 -19.41 29.22
C PRO A 413 16.58 -18.90 28.73
N PRO A 414 16.40 -18.73 27.41
CA PRO A 414 15.10 -18.32 26.89
C PRO A 414 14.08 -19.44 27.04
N HIS A 415 12.97 -19.14 27.72
CA HIS A 415 11.77 -19.97 27.76
C HIS A 415 11.20 -20.10 26.33
N ILE A 416 11.42 -21.26 25.71
CA ILE A 416 10.78 -21.65 24.45
C ILE A 416 9.34 -22.03 24.77
N LYS A 417 8.37 -21.27 24.26
CA LYS A 417 6.98 -21.73 24.16
C LYS A 417 6.83 -22.55 22.88
N THR A 418 6.85 -23.88 23.03
CA THR A 418 6.48 -24.81 21.97
C THR A 418 4.97 -24.75 21.76
N VAL A 419 4.52 -24.35 20.57
CA VAL A 419 3.11 -24.40 20.16
C VAL A 419 2.93 -25.64 19.29
N THR A 420 2.29 -26.66 19.81
CA THR A 420 1.90 -27.86 19.05
C THR A 420 0.61 -27.54 18.29
N VAL A 421 0.70 -27.47 16.96
CA VAL A 421 -0.48 -27.33 16.09
C VAL A 421 -0.89 -28.72 15.64
N VAL A 422 -2.06 -29.18 16.09
CA VAL A 422 -2.71 -30.39 15.58
C VAL A 422 -3.46 -30.00 14.31
N ILE A 423 -3.03 -30.56 13.17
CA ILE A 423 -3.69 -30.36 11.87
C ILE A 423 -4.65 -31.53 11.66
N THR A 424 -5.95 -31.26 11.68
CA THR A 424 -6.97 -32.21 11.22
C THR A 424 -7.22 -31.93 9.74
N THR A 425 -6.64 -32.72 8.84
CA THR A 425 -6.97 -32.69 7.42
C THR A 425 -8.28 -33.44 7.17
N THR A 426 -9.35 -32.71 6.84
CA THR A 426 -10.56 -33.29 6.25
C THR A 426 -10.32 -33.48 4.76
N THR A 427 -10.04 -34.72 4.34
CA THR A 427 -9.99 -35.10 2.93
C THR A 427 -11.41 -35.17 2.37
N TYR A 428 -11.77 -34.23 1.48
CA TYR A 428 -12.94 -34.39 0.63
C TYR A 428 -12.54 -35.24 -0.59
N SER A 429 -13.02 -36.48 -0.62
CA SER A 429 -13.03 -37.33 -1.81
C SER A 429 -14.24 -36.93 -2.66
N THR A 430 -14.00 -36.27 -3.79
CA THR A 430 -15.04 -36.04 -4.81
C THR A 430 -15.06 -37.23 -5.75
N THR A 431 -16.09 -38.08 -5.61
CA THR A 431 -16.37 -39.18 -6.55
C THR A 431 -17.23 -38.63 -7.69
N TYR A 432 -16.77 -38.76 -8.93
CA TYR A 432 -17.59 -38.46 -10.11
C TYR A 432 -18.33 -39.73 -10.53
N THR A 433 -19.66 -39.69 -10.54
CA THR A 433 -20.51 -40.71 -11.17
C THR A 433 -21.01 -40.14 -12.49
N THR A 434 -20.74 -40.82 -13.60
CA THR A 434 -21.24 -40.42 -14.93
C THR A 434 -22.48 -41.25 -15.21
N GLU A 435 -23.65 -40.63 -15.27
CA GLU A 435 -24.90 -41.27 -15.66
C GLU A 435 -25.16 -40.95 -17.13
N THR A 436 -25.36 -41.98 -17.96
CA THR A 436 -25.63 -41.85 -19.40
C THR A 436 -27.07 -42.25 -19.63
N ASP A 437 -27.93 -41.27 -19.91
CA ASP A 437 -29.30 -41.52 -20.34
C ASP A 437 -29.36 -41.71 -21.86
N TYR A 438 -29.94 -42.82 -22.30
CA TYR A 438 -30.26 -43.07 -23.70
C TYR A 438 -31.70 -42.64 -23.97
N VAL A 439 -31.87 -41.58 -24.78
CA VAL A 439 -33.18 -41.24 -25.34
C VAL A 439 -33.41 -42.13 -26.56
N THR A 440 -34.42 -43.00 -26.48
CA THR A 440 -34.95 -43.73 -27.64
C THR A 440 -36.01 -42.87 -28.32
N TYR A 441 -35.96 -42.82 -29.66
CA TYR A 441 -36.78 -41.95 -30.53
C TYR A 441 -38.28 -42.21 -30.42
#